data_AF-F2F568-F1
#
_entry.id   AF-F2F568-F1
#
_cell.length_a   1.000
_cell.length_b   1.000
_cell.length_c   1.000
_cell.angle_alpha   90.00
_cell.angle_beta   90.00
_cell.angle_gamma   90.00
#
_symmetry.space_group_name_H-M   'P 1'
#
loop_
_entity.id
_entity.type
_entity.pdbx_description
1 polymer ?
#
loop_
_entity_poly.entity_id
_entity_poly.type
_entity_poly.pdbx_seq_one_letter_code
_entity_poly.pdbx_strand_id
1 'polypeptide(L)' 'MKDVCHPQSLGEIDIGGVKYLHKPDDKFDYLKDISENEVKIHLKFTKDQEKRNAAKNGLKTFFLEIL' A
#
# COMPACT_ATOMS: atom_id res chain seq x y z
N MET A 1 20.63 -15.43 23.65
CA MET A 1 20.80 -14.51 22.50
C MET A 1 19.41 -14.19 21.98
N LYS A 2 19.10 -12.92 21.73
CA LYS A 2 17.75 -12.44 21.39
C LYS A 2 17.30 -13.04 20.06
N ASP A 3 16.10 -13.61 20.02
CA ASP A 3 15.41 -13.98 18.78
C ASP A 3 15.30 -12.74 17.89
N VAL A 4 16.07 -12.71 16.81
CA VAL A 4 15.98 -11.67 15.79
C VAL A 4 14.74 -12.00 14.97
N CYS A 5 13.59 -11.47 15.39
CA CYS A 5 12.37 -11.46 14.58
C CYS A 5 12.68 -10.74 13.26
N HIS A 6 12.96 -11.49 12.20
CA HIS A 6 13.07 -10.94 10.87
C HIS A 6 11.66 -10.46 10.51
N PRO A 7 11.43 -9.16 10.25
CA PRO A 7 10.14 -8.72 9.75
C PRO A 7 9.91 -9.50 8.47
N GLN A 8 8.90 -10.38 8.45
CA GLN A 8 8.51 -11.10 7.26
C GLN A 8 8.29 -10.04 6.18
N SER A 9 9.20 -9.97 5.21
CA SER A 9 9.01 -9.08 4.08
C SER A 9 7.80 -9.62 3.34
N LEU A 10 6.67 -8.91 3.41
CA LEU A 10 5.57 -9.08 2.47
C LEU A 10 6.20 -8.93 1.08
N GLY A 11 6.45 -10.05 0.40
CA GLY A 11 7.08 -10.06 -0.91
C GLY A 11 6.03 -9.82 -2.00
N GLU A 12 4.97 -10.63 -1.98
CA GLU A 12 3.86 -10.55 -2.92
C GLU A 12 2.53 -10.42 -2.16
N ILE A 13 1.65 -9.55 -2.66
CA ILE A 13 0.29 -9.37 -2.15
C ILE A 13 -0.68 -9.59 -3.32
N ASP A 14 -1.68 -10.44 -3.13
CA ASP A 14 -2.80 -10.61 -4.04
C ASP A 14 -3.97 -9.73 -3.60
N ILE A 15 -4.48 -8.89 -4.51
CA ILE A 15 -5.68 -8.07 -4.30
C ILE A 15 -6.60 -8.28 -5.49
N GLY A 16 -7.69 -9.01 -5.28
CA GLY A 16 -8.69 -9.25 -6.33
C GLY A 16 -8.15 -10.02 -7.54
N GLY A 17 -7.18 -10.92 -7.34
CA GLY A 17 -6.53 -11.69 -8.40
C GLY A 17 -5.41 -10.95 -9.14
N VAL A 18 -5.09 -9.71 -8.72
CA VAL A 18 -3.94 -8.96 -9.22
C VAL A 18 -2.80 -9.11 -8.22
N LYS A 19 -1.64 -9.55 -8.71
CA LYS A 19 -0.41 -9.71 -7.91
C LYS A 19 0.38 -8.40 -7.87
N TYR A 20 0.78 -8.01 -6.66
CA TYR A 20 1.60 -6.84 -6.42
C TYR A 20 2.90 -7.21 -5.71
N LEU A 21 4.02 -6.70 -6.22
CA LEU A 21 5.30 -6.76 -5.56
C LEU A 21 5.40 -5.61 -4.55
N HIS A 22 5.54 -5.95 -3.27
CA HIS A 22 5.69 -4.97 -2.21
C HIS A 22 7.16 -4.56 -2.08
N LYS A 23 7.41 -3.25 -2.15
CA LYS A 23 8.73 -2.66 -1.99
C LYS A 23 8.63 -1.51 -0.98
N PRO A 24 9.18 -1.64 0.23
CA PRO A 24 9.21 -0.54 1.19
C PRO A 24 10.46 0.35 1.03
N ASP A 25 10.35 1.62 1.37
CA ASP A 25 11.46 2.53 1.70
C ASP A 25 11.22 3.20 3.07
N ASP A 26 12.09 4.11 3.51
CA ASP A 26 11.98 4.77 4.83
C ASP A 26 10.70 5.61 4.99
N LYS A 27 10.13 6.11 3.89
CA LYS A 27 9.02 7.06 3.88
C LYS A 27 7.72 6.46 3.37
N PHE A 28 7.80 5.41 2.57
CA PHE A 28 6.68 4.87 1.81
C PHE A 28 6.71 3.35 1.70
N ASP A 29 5.54 2.77 1.50
CA ASP A 29 5.35 1.41 1.01
C ASP A 29 4.79 1.48 -0.41
N TYR A 30 5.35 0.70 -1.33
CA TYR A 30 4.90 0.65 -2.71
C TYR A 30 4.37 -0.74 -3.03
N LEU A 31 3.23 -0.81 -3.69
CA LEU A 31 2.70 -2.03 -4.31
C LEU A 31 2.77 -1.84 -5.82
N LYS A 32 3.66 -2.60 -6.48
CA LYS A 32 3.82 -2.56 -7.93
C LYS A 32 3.08 -3.74 -8.55
N ASP A 33 2.03 -3.46 -9.30
CA ASP A 33 1.39 -4.44 -10.17
C ASP A 33 2.41 -5.05 -11.14
N ILE A 34 2.53 -6.38 -11.08
CA ILE A 34 3.41 -7.20 -11.91
C ILE A 34 2.64 -8.05 -12.91
N SER A 35 1.32 -7.87 -13.03
CA SER A 35 0.50 -8.56 -14.01
C SER A 35 0.83 -8.13 -15.45
N GLU A 36 0.36 -8.93 -16.40
CA GLU A 36 0.43 -8.67 -17.84
C GLU A 36 -0.76 -7.84 -18.34
N ASN A 37 -1.50 -7.20 -17.44
CA ASN A 37 -2.60 -6.33 -17.82
C ASN A 37 -2.12 -5.15 -18.67
N GLU A 38 -2.97 -4.72 -19.61
CA GLU A 38 -2.72 -3.56 -20.47
C GLU A 38 -2.56 -2.27 -19.64
N VAL A 39 -3.30 -2.17 -18.52
CA VAL A 39 -3.21 -1.08 -17.56
C VAL A 39 -2.67 -1.62 -16.24
N LYS A 40 -1.59 -1.02 -15.74
CA LYS A 40 -0.96 -1.38 -14.45
C LYS A 40 -1.25 -0.32 -13.40
N ILE A 41 -1.67 -0.74 -12.21
CA ILE A 41 -1.90 0.17 -11.09
C ILE A 41 -0.74 0.05 -10.10
N HIS A 42 -0.10 1.17 -9.78
CA HIS A 42 0.94 1.21 -8.75
C HIS A 42 0.42 2.00 -7.56
N LEU A 43 0.40 1.37 -6.39
CA LEU A 43 -0.06 2.00 -5.15
C LEU A 43 1.14 2.47 -4.33
N LYS A 44 1.01 3.64 -3.74
CA LYS A 44 2.02 4.25 -2.86
C LYS A 44 1.34 4.68 -1.56
N PHE A 45 1.81 4.15 -0.45
CA PHE A 45 1.32 4.45 0.88
C PHE A 45 2.39 5.20 1.65
N THR A 46 2.03 6.31 2.29
CA THR A 46 2.96 7.01 3.18
C THR A 46 3.00 6.36 4.56
N LYS A 47 4.20 6.29 5.15
CA LYS A 47 4.40 5.83 6.54
C LYS A 47 4.13 6.94 7.56
N ASP A 48 4.05 8.19 7.09
CA ASP A 48 3.71 9.36 7.89
C ASP A 48 2.25 9.25 8.39
N GLN A 49 2.11 9.23 9.72
CA GLN A 49 0.81 9.01 10.35
C GLN A 49 -0.15 10.18 10.15
N GLU A 50 0.33 11.42 10.17
CA GLU A 50 -0.50 12.61 9.97
C GLU A 50 -1.04 12.63 8.54
N LYS A 51 -0.17 12.37 7.55
CA LYS A 51 -0.59 12.29 6.15
C LYS A 51 -1.59 11.15 5.91
N ARG A 52 -1.42 9.99 6.55
CA ARG A 52 -2.41 8.89 6.47
C ARG A 52 -3.76 9.30 7.04
N ASN A 53 -3.77 9.98 8.18
CA ASN A 53 -5.01 10.45 8.79
C ASN A 53 -5.71 11.50 7.91
N ALA A 54 -4.95 12.45 7.36
CA ALA A 54 -5.47 13.45 6.43
C ALA A 54 -6.06 12.80 5.17
N ALA A 55 -5.35 11.84 4.56
CA ALA A 55 -5.85 11.10 3.40
C ALA A 55 -7.12 10.29 3.72
N LYS A 56 -7.18 9.62 4.87
CA LYS A 56 -8.38 8.89 5.31
C LYS A 56 -9.58 9.82 5.49
N ASN A 57 -9.38 11.01 6.06
CA ASN A 57 -10.44 12.00 6.19
C ASN A 57 -10.88 12.54 4.84
N GLY A 58 -9.94 12.87 3.94
CA GLY A 58 -10.25 13.30 2.57
C GLY A 58 -11.06 12.27 1.80
N LEU A 59 -10.68 10.98 1.88
CA LEU A 59 -11.45 9.89 1.25
C LEU A 59 -12.85 9.77 1.85
N LYS A 60 -12.98 9.82 3.19
CA LYS A 60 -14.29 9.84 3.83
C LYS A 60 -15.15 10.99 3.32
N THR A 61 -14.62 12.21 3.30
CA THR A 61 -15.34 13.38 2.80
C THR A 61 -15.75 13.19 1.34
N PHE A 62 -14.82 12.79 0.47
CA PHE A 62 -15.09 12.59 -0.96
C PHE A 62 -16.21 11.57 -1.22
N PHE A 63 -16.21 10.44 -0.51
CA PHE A 63 -17.24 9.41 -0.69
C PHE A 63 -18.53 9.70 0.08
N LEU A 64 -18.50 10.54 1.12
CA LEU A 64 -19.71 11.00 1.82
C LEU A 64 -20.45 12.09 1.06
N GLU A 65 -19.77 12.90 0.23
CA GLU A 65 -20.41 13.85 -0.70
C GLU A 65 -21.09 13.16 -1.90
N ILE A 66 -20.97 11.84 -2.04
CA ILE A 66 -21.60 11.04 -3.11
C ILE A 66 -22.94 10.42 -2.65
N LEU A 67 -23.38 10.65 -1.40
CA LEU A 67 -24.68 10.23 -0.87
C LEU A 67 -25.65 11.42 -0.73
#